data_AF-A0A455SY18-F1
#
_entry.id   AF-A0A455SY18-F1
#
_cell.length_a   1.000
_cell.length_b   1.000
_cell.length_c   1.000
_cell.angle_alpha   90.00
_cell.angle_beta   90.00
_cell.angle_gamma   90.00
#
_symmetry.space_group_name_H-M   'P 1'
#
loop_
_entity.id
_entity.type
_entity.pdbx_description
1 polymer ?
#
loop_
_entity_poly.entity_id
_entity_poly.type
_entity_poly.pdbx_seq_one_letter_code
_entity_poly.pdbx_strand_id
1 'polypeptide(L)' 'MGAAKPLLPPQKPQHGHPVHDHRHILNGILWVLRTGAPWRDLPGEYGSWQTVA' A
#
# COMPACT_ATOMS: atom_id res chain seq x y z
N MET A 1 1.57 -6.73 30.04
CA MET A 1 2.15 -6.31 28.74
C MET A 1 1.03 -5.65 27.95
N GLY A 2 1.10 -4.34 27.71
CA GLY A 2 0.01 -3.58 27.09
C GLY A 2 0.03 -3.71 25.57
N ALA A 3 -1.06 -4.19 24.97
CA ALA A 3 -1.21 -4.24 23.52
C ALA A 3 -1.27 -2.81 22.96
N ALA A 4 -0.37 -2.49 22.03
CA ALA A 4 -0.39 -1.24 21.30
C ALA A 4 -1.72 -1.10 20.55
N LYS A 5 -2.46 -0.03 20.83
CA LYS A 5 -3.69 0.29 20.07
C LYS A 5 -3.32 0.46 18.59
N PRO A 6 -4.02 -0.20 17.66
CA PRO A 6 -3.80 0.02 16.24
C PRO A 6 -4.13 1.49 15.92
N LEU A 7 -3.13 2.23 15.43
CA LEU A 7 -3.24 3.64 15.04
C LEU A 7 -4.00 3.82 13.71
N LEU A 8 -4.36 2.72 13.06
CA LEU A 8 -5.03 2.70 11.78
C LEU A 8 -6.44 2.14 11.97
N PRO A 9 -7.44 2.70 11.26
CA PRO A 9 -8.80 2.18 11.31
C PRO A 9 -8.82 0.72 10.84
N PRO A 10 -9.71 -0.11 11.42
CA PRO A 10 -9.85 -1.50 11.02
C PRO A 10 -10.19 -1.59 9.53
N GLN A 11 -9.49 -2.47 8.82
CA GLN A 11 -9.73 -2.72 7.40
C GLN A 11 -11.18 -3.19 7.21
N LYS A 12 -11.93 -2.52 6.34
CA LYS A 12 -13.35 -2.86 6.07
C LYS A 12 -13.47 -4.32 5.62
N PRO A 13 -14.56 -5.02 5.99
CA PRO A 13 -14.79 -6.40 5.59
C PRO A 13 -14.86 -6.51 4.06
N GLN A 14 -14.22 -7.55 3.53
CA GLN A 14 -13.98 -7.80 2.11
C GLN A 14 -15.29 -8.06 1.36
N HIS A 15 -15.78 -7.06 0.63
CA HIS A 15 -16.71 -7.24 -0.48
C HIS A 15 -16.04 -6.67 -1.73
N GLY A 16 -15.52 -7.55 -2.59
CA GLY A 16 -14.85 -7.18 -3.85
C GLY A 16 -13.35 -7.50 -3.92
N HIS A 17 -12.73 -7.10 -5.04
CA HIS A 17 -11.32 -7.32 -5.41
C HIS A 17 -10.38 -7.10 -4.22
N PRO A 18 -9.35 -7.95 -4.00
CA PRO A 18 -8.46 -7.83 -2.84
C PRO A 18 -7.90 -6.42 -2.78
N VAL A 19 -8.34 -5.67 -1.77
CA VAL A 19 -7.78 -4.35 -1.47
C VAL A 19 -6.32 -4.61 -1.15
N HIS A 20 -5.40 -4.16 -2.01
CA HIS A 20 -3.98 -4.20 -1.69
C HIS A 20 -3.82 -3.59 -0.30
N ASP A 21 -3.26 -4.37 0.64
CA ASP A 21 -3.01 -3.94 2.02
C ASP A 21 -2.46 -2.50 1.97
N HIS A 22 -3.00 -1.58 2.78
CA HIS A 22 -2.57 -0.17 2.78
C HIS A 22 -1.04 -0.04 2.86
N ARG A 23 -0.36 -1.02 3.46
CA ARG A 23 1.10 -1.13 3.48
C ARG A 23 1.74 -1.25 2.10
N HIS A 24 1.15 -2.00 1.17
CA HIS A 24 1.68 -2.11 -0.20
C HIS A 24 1.64 -0.78 -0.95
N ILE A 25 0.52 -0.05 -0.84
CA ILE A 25 0.36 1.27 -1.46
C ILE A 25 1.40 2.24 -0.90
N LEU A 26 1.52 2.31 0.43
CA LEU A 26 2.50 3.16 1.09
C LEU A 26 3.95 2.78 0.75
N ASN A 27 4.27 1.48 0.68
CA ASN A 27 5.59 1.02 0.27
C ASN A 27 5.90 1.39 -1.18
N GLY A 28 4.93 1.32 -2.08
CA GLY A 28 5.09 1.76 -3.47
C GLY A 28 5.37 3.26 -3.59
N ILE A 29 4.63 4.09 -2.84
CA ILE A 29 4.89 5.53 -2.73
C ILE A 29 6.30 5.80 -2.19
N LEU A 30 6.70 5.13 -1.11
CA LEU A 30 8.03 5.30 -0.52
C LEU A 30 9.14 4.87 -1.47
N TRP A 31 8.94 3.80 -2.25
CA TRP A 31 9.90 3.35 -3.25
C TRP A 31 10.12 4.41 -4.33
N VAL A 32 9.04 5.00 -4.88
CA VAL A 32 9.13 6.09 -5.87
C VAL A 32 9.84 7.31 -5.29
N LEU A 33 9.47 7.73 -4.08
CA LEU A 33 10.11 8.88 -3.42
C LEU A 33 11.60 8.64 -3.11
N ARG A 34 11.99 7.39 -2.82
CA ARG A 34 13.38 7.03 -2.51
C ARG A 34 14.26 6.85 -3.75
N THR A 35 13.68 6.38 -4.85
CA THR A 35 14.42 6.06 -6.08
C THR A 35 14.36 7.17 -7.12
N GLY A 36 13.32 8.01 -7.09
CA GLY A 36 13.01 8.98 -8.13
C GLY A 36 12.53 8.36 -9.44
N ALA A 37 12.32 7.03 -9.48
CA ALA A 37 11.86 6.33 -10.67
C ALA A 37 10.40 6.69 -10.99
N PRO A 38 10.02 6.71 -12.28
CA PRO A 38 8.64 6.98 -12.66
C PRO A 38 7.72 5.87 -12.16
N TRP A 39 6.46 6.21 -11.88
CA TRP A 39 5.43 5.26 -11.46
C TRP A 39 5.25 4.04 -12.36
N ARG A 40 5.63 4.14 -13.64
CA ARG A 40 5.58 3.04 -14.61
C ARG A 40 6.60 1.93 -14.31
N ASP A 41 7.68 2.26 -13.61
CA ASP A 41 8.73 1.32 -13.22
C ASP A 41 8.47 0.74 -11.83
N LEU A 42 7.33 1.06 -11.21
CA LEU A 42 6.96 0.55 -9.90
C LEU A 42 6.93 -0.98 -9.94
N PRO A 43 7.67 -1.66 -9.04
CA PRO A 43 7.62 -3.11 -8.93
C PRO A 43 6.19 -3.61 -8.68
N GLY A 44 5.77 -4.62 -9.43
CA GLY A 44 4.41 -5.18 -9.34
C GLY A 44 4.07 -5.80 -7.99
N GLU A 45 5.07 -6.04 -7.13
CA GLU A 45 4.88 -6.43 -5.73
C GLU A 45 4.13 -5.38 -4.90
N TYR A 46 4.20 -4.09 -5.28
CA TYR A 46 3.47 -3.01 -4.61
C TYR A 46 2.04 -2.82 -5.12
N GLY A 47 1.63 -3.63 -6.10
CA GLY A 47 0.34 -3.51 -6.78
C GLY A 47 0.46 -2.84 -8.15
N SER A 48 -0.65 -2.84 -8.89
CA SER A 48 -0.70 -2.19 -10.21
C SER A 48 -0.48 -0.70 -10.05
N TRP A 49 0.50 -0.14 -10.77
CA TRP A 49 0.78 1.31 -10.79
C TRP A 49 -0.45 2.16 -11.19
N GLN A 50 -1.43 1.56 -11.87
CA GLN A 50 -2.69 2.21 -12.25
C GLN A 50 -3.67 2.38 -11.08
N THR A 51 -3.46 1.62 -9.99
CA THR A 51 -4.38 1.50 -8.85
C THR A 51 -3.78 2.06 -7.55
N VAL A 52 -2.55 2.57 -7.59
CA VAL A 52 -1.88 3.25 -6.46
C VAL A 52 -2.33 4.72 -6.33
N ALA A 53 -3.29 5.18 -7.15
CA ALA A 53 -3.89 6.51 -7.08
C ALA A 53 -5.01 6.62 -6.03
#